data_AF-A0A3N5MM64-F1
#
_entry.id   AF-A0A3N5MM64-F1
#
_cell.length_a   1.000
_cell.length_b   1.000
_cell.length_c   1.000
_cell.angle_alpha   90.00
_cell.angle_beta   90.00
_cell.angle_gamma   90.00
#
_symmetry.space_group_name_H-M   'P 1'
#
loop_
_entity.id
_entity.type
_entity.pdbx_description
1 polymer ?
#
loop_
_entity_poly.entity_id
_entity_poly.type
_entity_poly.pdbx_seq_one_letter_code
_entity_poly.pdbx_strand_id
1 'polypeptide(L)'
;MKGYSYVLAILLLFSLLTAGCMELEMSGFGWVFDVQEPLGSVCTSPAAKLLKPAGLDQDHCYQQVAVNAGALPLCDKIKRGAPMTKCYMLIAAKQNDPALCNQIPTTSDPQAYLKIDCLWEVATVNNNPAACREMGTSKISRMFIGEMSQQTCLQRLAGGQAGGSTP
;
A
#
# COMPACT_ATOMS: atom_id res chain seq x y z
N MET A 1 -8.50 -33.11 -68.65
CA MET A 1 -7.97 -31.82 -68.11
C MET A 1 -9.09 -30.87 -67.68
N LYS A 2 -10.09 -31.33 -66.90
CA LYS A 2 -11.17 -30.48 -66.33
C LYS A 2 -11.28 -30.59 -64.81
N GLY A 3 -10.76 -31.67 -64.22
CA GLY A 3 -10.71 -31.86 -62.76
C GLY A 3 -9.68 -30.98 -62.03
N TYR A 4 -8.54 -30.66 -62.66
CA TYR A 4 -7.49 -29.86 -62.01
C TYR A 4 -7.93 -28.42 -61.70
N SER A 5 -8.77 -27.85 -62.58
CA SER A 5 -9.35 -26.52 -62.38
C SER A 5 -10.32 -26.47 -61.19
N TYR A 6 -10.99 -27.59 -60.89
CA TYR A 6 -11.94 -27.70 -59.78
C TYR A 6 -11.21 -27.87 -58.45
N VAL A 7 -10.12 -28.65 -58.43
CA VAL A 7 -9.27 -28.83 -57.24
C VAL A 7 -8.58 -27.51 -56.86
N LEU A 8 -8.08 -26.74 -57.84
CA LEU A 8 -7.51 -25.41 -57.60
C LEU A 8 -8.54 -24.41 -57.07
N ALA A 9 -9.77 -24.43 -57.60
CA ALA A 9 -10.85 -23.58 -57.11
C ALA A 9 -11.24 -23.92 -55.66
N ILE A 10 -11.30 -25.21 -55.31
CA ILE A 10 -11.58 -25.67 -53.94
C ILE A 10 -10.45 -25.28 -52.98
N LEU A 11 -9.18 -25.43 -53.39
CA LEU A 11 -8.03 -25.04 -52.57
C LEU A 11 -7.95 -23.52 -52.34
N LEU A 12 -8.26 -22.72 -53.37
CA LEU A 12 -8.31 -21.26 -53.23
C LEU A 12 -9.48 -20.81 -52.34
N LEU A 13 -10.66 -21.43 -52.46
CA LEU A 13 -11.79 -21.19 -51.55
C LEU A 13 -11.45 -21.57 -50.10
N PHE A 14 -10.77 -22.69 -49.86
CA PHE A 14 -10.30 -23.08 -48.52
C PHE A 14 -9.30 -22.08 -47.94
N SER A 15 -8.37 -21.57 -48.76
CA SER A 15 -7.38 -20.58 -48.31
C SER A 15 -8.01 -19.23 -47.94
N LEU A 16 -9.07 -18.82 -48.64
CA LEU A 16 -9.84 -17.61 -48.34
C LEU A 16 -10.71 -17.77 -47.07
N LEU A 17 -11.20 -18.98 -46.80
CA LEU A 17 -11.93 -19.30 -45.56
C LEU A 17 -11.01 -19.33 -44.32
N THR A 18 -9.74 -19.71 -44.46
CA THR A 18 -8.76 -19.64 -43.35
C THR A 18 -8.16 -18.26 -43.12
N ALA A 19 -8.28 -17.35 -44.08
CA ALA A 19 -7.76 -15.98 -43.97
C ALA A 19 -8.79 -14.98 -43.42
N GLY A 20 -10.06 -15.37 -43.31
CA GLY A 20 -11.15 -14.51 -42.82
C GLY A 20 -11.89 -15.15 -41.65
N CYS A 21 -11.77 -14.52 -40.46
CA CYS A 21 -12.36 -14.88 -39.17
C CYS A 21 -11.64 -16.00 -38.40
N MET A 22 -10.71 -15.61 -37.52
CA MET A 22 -11.00 -15.56 -36.09
C MET A 22 -9.79 -14.96 -35.33
N GLU A 23 -9.83 -13.66 -35.05
CA GLU A 23 -9.44 -13.23 -33.70
C GLU A 23 -10.56 -13.75 -32.79
N LEU A 24 -10.54 -15.07 -32.51
CA LEU A 24 -11.15 -15.55 -31.29
C LEU A 24 -10.10 -15.21 -30.25
N GLU A 25 -10.27 -14.05 -29.61
CA GLU A 25 -9.88 -14.00 -28.22
C GLU A 25 -10.62 -15.15 -27.55
N MET A 26 -9.89 -16.22 -27.25
CA MET A 26 -10.27 -17.20 -26.25
C MET A 26 -10.25 -16.50 -24.88
N SER A 27 -11.18 -15.56 -24.68
CA SER A 27 -11.50 -14.95 -23.39
C SER A 27 -12.85 -15.49 -22.94
N GLY A 28 -12.91 -16.82 -22.77
CA GLY A 28 -14.11 -17.48 -22.27
C GLY A 28 -13.81 -18.90 -21.84
N PHE A 29 -14.03 -19.17 -20.54
CA PHE A 29 -13.87 -20.45 -19.83
C PHE A 29 -12.48 -20.78 -19.29
N GLY A 30 -11.75 -19.77 -18.83
CA GLY A 30 -11.04 -19.87 -17.56
C GLY A 30 -11.78 -18.98 -16.57
N TRP A 31 -12.20 -19.52 -15.44
CA TRP A 31 -12.63 -18.74 -14.27
C TRP A 31 -11.40 -17.97 -13.78
N VAL A 32 -11.03 -16.92 -14.51
CA VAL A 32 -10.44 -15.74 -13.93
C VAL A 32 -11.56 -15.20 -13.06
N PHE A 33 -11.65 -15.71 -11.84
CA PHE A 33 -12.03 -14.79 -10.79
C PHE A 33 -10.99 -13.67 -10.91
N ASP A 34 -11.38 -12.57 -11.55
CA ASP A 34 -10.90 -11.26 -11.16
C ASP A 34 -11.27 -11.13 -9.69
N VAL A 35 -10.48 -11.78 -8.83
CA VAL A 35 -10.27 -11.41 -7.45
C VAL A 35 -9.46 -10.10 -7.51
N GLN A 36 -10.04 -9.09 -8.13
CA GLN A 36 -9.91 -7.74 -7.62
C GLN A 36 -10.84 -7.66 -6.40
N GLU A 37 -10.63 -8.56 -5.42
CA GLU A 37 -11.22 -8.41 -4.10
C GLU A 37 -10.74 -7.03 -3.62
N PRO A 38 -11.64 -6.13 -3.21
CA PRO A 38 -11.20 -4.87 -2.66
C PRO A 38 -10.34 -5.23 -1.45
N LEU A 39 -9.04 -4.94 -1.46
CA LEU A 39 -8.03 -5.45 -0.50
C LEU A 39 -8.47 -5.45 0.99
N GLY A 40 -9.42 -4.59 1.38
CA GLY A 40 -10.02 -4.55 2.72
C GLY A 40 -11.26 -5.44 2.98
N SER A 41 -11.77 -6.21 2.01
CA SER A 41 -12.95 -7.12 2.16
C SER A 41 -12.73 -8.13 3.27
N VAL A 42 -11.49 -8.63 3.40
CA VAL A 42 -11.08 -9.56 4.45
C VAL A 42 -11.39 -9.03 5.85
N CYS A 43 -11.23 -7.73 6.09
CA CYS A 43 -11.49 -7.11 7.40
C CYS A 43 -12.97 -6.93 7.72
N THR A 44 -13.84 -7.09 6.72
CA THR A 44 -15.31 -7.12 6.89
C THR A 44 -15.90 -8.52 6.81
N SER A 45 -15.08 -9.51 6.46
CA SER A 45 -15.55 -10.87 6.29
C SER A 45 -16.09 -11.43 7.62
N PRO A 46 -17.10 -12.32 7.58
CA PRO A 46 -17.56 -13.03 8.77
C PRO A 46 -16.41 -13.79 9.47
N ALA A 47 -15.43 -14.25 8.70
CA ALA A 47 -14.22 -14.91 9.20
C ALA A 47 -13.35 -13.96 10.05
N ALA A 48 -13.19 -12.70 9.68
CA ALA A 48 -12.45 -11.72 10.49
C ALA A 48 -13.08 -11.49 11.87
N LYS A 49 -14.40 -11.64 12.00
CA LYS A 49 -15.09 -11.54 13.30
C LYS A 49 -14.67 -12.65 14.27
N LEU A 50 -14.21 -13.80 13.75
CA LEU A 50 -13.69 -14.91 14.54
C LEU A 50 -12.29 -14.65 15.10
N LEU A 51 -11.58 -13.62 14.61
CA LEU A 51 -10.26 -13.20 15.11
C LEU A 51 -10.35 -12.24 16.32
N LYS A 52 -11.55 -11.77 16.69
CA LYS A 52 -11.75 -10.92 17.87
C LYS A 52 -11.19 -11.50 19.18
N PRO A 53 -11.26 -12.81 19.48
CA PRO A 53 -10.66 -13.38 20.68
C PRO A 53 -9.12 -13.26 20.70
N ALA A 54 -8.49 -13.09 19.53
CA ALA A 54 -7.06 -12.82 19.40
C ALA A 54 -6.69 -11.33 19.55
N GLY A 55 -7.65 -10.48 19.96
CA GLY A 55 -7.44 -9.04 20.14
C GLY A 55 -7.36 -8.24 18.84
N LEU A 56 -7.64 -8.87 17.69
CA LEU A 56 -7.61 -8.19 16.40
C LEU A 56 -8.91 -7.39 16.18
N ASP A 57 -8.89 -6.14 16.61
CA ASP A 57 -9.95 -5.17 16.31
C ASP A 57 -9.97 -4.82 14.82
N GLN A 58 -11.12 -4.38 14.31
CA GLN A 58 -11.31 -4.08 12.89
C GLN A 58 -10.33 -3.02 12.37
N ASP A 59 -10.03 -2.01 13.20
CA ASP A 59 -9.05 -0.97 12.88
C ASP A 59 -7.64 -1.54 12.70
N HIS A 60 -7.24 -2.51 13.54
CA HIS A 60 -5.94 -3.18 13.42
C HIS A 60 -5.87 -4.09 12.20
N CYS A 61 -6.98 -4.73 11.82
CA CYS A 61 -7.04 -5.47 10.57
C CYS A 61 -6.78 -4.55 9.36
N TYR A 62 -7.52 -3.44 9.26
CA TYR A 62 -7.33 -2.51 8.16
C TYR A 62 -5.92 -1.93 8.14
N GLN A 63 -5.38 -1.55 9.30
CA GLN A 63 -4.00 -1.09 9.41
C GLN A 63 -3.00 -2.12 8.88
N GLN A 64 -3.10 -3.37 9.31
CA GLN A 64 -2.16 -4.42 8.91
C GLN A 64 -2.22 -4.67 7.40
N VAL A 65 -3.43 -4.77 6.85
CA VAL A 65 -3.63 -4.98 5.40
C VAL A 65 -3.11 -3.78 4.61
N ALA A 66 -3.43 -2.55 5.04
CA ALA A 66 -2.97 -1.32 4.41
C ALA A 66 -1.45 -1.21 4.38
N VAL A 67 -0.78 -1.47 5.50
CA VAL A 67 0.69 -1.43 5.61
C VAL A 67 1.34 -2.54 4.78
N ASN A 68 0.77 -3.75 4.81
CA ASN A 68 1.29 -4.86 4.02
C ASN A 68 1.18 -4.58 2.51
N ALA A 69 0.04 -4.07 2.06
CA ALA A 69 -0.22 -3.74 0.66
C ALA A 69 0.34 -2.39 0.21
N GLY A 70 0.73 -1.50 1.13
CA GLY A 70 1.09 -0.11 0.82
C GLY A 70 -0.10 0.74 0.35
N ALA A 71 -1.33 0.36 0.72
CA ALA A 71 -2.57 0.96 0.21
C ALA A 71 -3.12 2.02 1.17
N LEU A 72 -2.76 3.29 0.95
CA LEU A 72 -3.23 4.44 1.73
C LEU A 72 -4.77 4.54 1.85
N PRO A 73 -5.58 4.27 0.80
CA PRO A 73 -7.04 4.35 0.91
C PRO A 73 -7.66 3.35 1.91
N LEU A 74 -6.90 2.35 2.35
CA LEU A 74 -7.36 1.46 3.42
C LEU A 74 -7.16 2.07 4.81
N CYS A 75 -6.20 2.99 4.99
CA CYS A 75 -6.05 3.73 6.24
C CYS A 75 -7.28 4.60 6.53
N ASP A 76 -7.93 5.15 5.49
CA ASP A 76 -9.18 5.92 5.61
C ASP A 76 -10.37 5.11 6.17
N LYS A 77 -10.28 3.77 6.15
CA LYS A 77 -11.32 2.89 6.71
C LYS A 77 -11.19 2.72 8.23
N ILE A 78 -10.09 3.17 8.82
CA ILE A 78 -9.80 3.06 10.25
C ILE A 78 -10.52 4.19 10.99
N LYS A 79 -11.29 3.86 12.03
CA LYS A 79 -12.13 4.85 12.73
C LYS A 79 -11.39 5.61 13.83
N ARG A 80 -10.51 4.93 14.57
CA ARG A 80 -9.76 5.55 15.67
C ARG A 80 -8.58 6.36 15.13
N GLY A 81 -8.34 7.54 15.70
CA GLY A 81 -7.32 8.48 15.24
C GLY A 81 -5.90 7.94 15.33
N ALA A 82 -5.53 7.33 16.46
CA ALA A 82 -4.23 6.73 16.66
C ALA A 82 -3.88 5.61 15.65
N PRO A 83 -4.68 4.54 15.46
CA PRO A 83 -4.36 3.51 14.47
C PRO A 83 -4.43 4.03 13.03
N MET A 84 -5.31 4.99 12.73
CA MET A 84 -5.39 5.62 11.42
C MET A 84 -4.10 6.37 11.10
N THR A 85 -3.71 7.32 11.93
CA THR A 85 -2.47 8.11 11.70
C THR A 85 -1.21 7.24 11.72
N LYS A 86 -1.18 6.21 12.57
CA LYS A 86 -0.11 5.19 12.55
C LYS A 86 -0.05 4.42 11.24
N CYS A 87 -1.19 4.12 10.61
CA CYS A 87 -1.25 3.44 9.32
C CYS A 87 -0.51 4.23 8.23
N TYR A 88 -0.81 5.52 8.08
CA TYR A 88 -0.10 6.42 7.15
C TYR A 88 1.40 6.47 7.45
N MET A 89 1.78 6.64 8.71
CA MET A 89 3.18 6.69 9.13
C MET A 89 3.95 5.41 8.75
N LEU A 90 3.38 4.24 9.03
CA LEU A 90 4.02 2.97 8.73
C LEU A 90 4.16 2.74 7.22
N ILE A 91 3.17 3.17 6.42
CA ILE A 91 3.28 3.11 4.95
C ILE A 91 4.38 4.06 4.46
N ALA A 92 4.43 5.29 4.96
CA ALA A 92 5.47 6.26 4.62
C ALA A 92 6.87 5.73 4.96
N ALA A 93 7.04 5.16 6.15
CA ALA A 93 8.29 4.56 6.59
C ALA A 93 8.68 3.35 5.72
N LYS A 94 7.73 2.46 5.42
CA LYS A 94 7.97 1.28 4.58
C LYS A 94 8.35 1.65 3.14
N GLN A 95 7.78 2.73 2.60
CA GLN A 95 8.09 3.22 1.25
C GLN A 95 9.29 4.19 1.23
N ASN A 96 9.83 4.56 2.40
CA ASN A 96 10.84 5.60 2.57
C ASN A 96 10.47 6.92 1.87
N ASP A 97 9.18 7.25 1.86
CA ASP A 97 8.64 8.43 1.19
C ASP A 97 8.09 9.44 2.22
N PRO A 98 8.84 10.50 2.55
CA PRO A 98 8.40 11.51 3.50
C PRO A 98 7.22 12.34 2.98
N ALA A 99 7.00 12.39 1.65
CA ALA A 99 5.86 13.12 1.09
C ALA A 99 4.52 12.53 1.54
N LEU A 100 4.48 11.22 1.82
CA LEU A 100 3.29 10.55 2.36
C LEU A 100 2.91 11.04 3.76
N CYS A 101 3.86 11.58 4.55
CA CYS A 101 3.57 12.18 5.85
C CYS A 101 2.68 13.43 5.74
N ASN A 102 2.59 14.06 4.56
CA ASN A 102 1.68 15.19 4.30
C ASN A 102 0.22 14.76 4.21
N GLN A 103 -0.05 13.47 4.04
CA GLN A 103 -1.41 12.93 3.93
C GLN A 103 -1.99 12.53 5.28
N ILE A 104 -1.23 12.67 6.37
CA ILE A 104 -1.72 12.33 7.72
C ILE A 104 -2.84 13.31 8.11
N PRO A 105 -4.06 12.82 8.33
CA PRO A 105 -5.18 13.68 8.70
C PRO A 105 -5.04 14.19 10.13
N THR A 106 -5.39 15.45 10.35
CA THR A 106 -5.52 16.02 11.69
C THR A 106 -6.70 15.38 12.41
N THR A 107 -6.49 14.92 13.64
CA THR A 107 -7.50 14.27 14.46
C THR A 107 -7.48 14.85 15.88
N SER A 108 -8.61 14.78 16.58
CA SER A 108 -8.73 15.17 17.99
C SER A 108 -8.23 14.11 18.97
N ASP A 109 -7.81 12.94 18.46
CA ASP A 109 -7.24 11.88 19.28
C ASP A 109 -5.85 12.30 19.83
N PRO A 110 -5.69 12.46 21.15
CA PRO A 110 -4.43 12.89 21.75
C PRO A 110 -3.29 11.86 21.57
N GLN A 111 -3.63 10.61 21.24
CA GLN A 111 -2.67 9.55 20.97
C GLN A 111 -2.29 9.45 19.49
N ALA A 112 -2.83 10.33 18.63
CA ALA A 112 -2.51 10.32 17.22
C ALA A 112 -1.07 10.75 16.92
N TYR A 113 -0.59 10.24 15.80
CA TYR A 113 0.71 10.58 15.23
C TYR A 113 0.55 11.82 14.35
N LEU A 114 1.46 12.76 14.52
CA LEU A 114 1.53 13.99 13.73
C LEU A 114 2.48 13.80 12.54
N LYS A 115 2.45 14.75 11.60
CA LYS A 115 3.40 14.80 10.48
C LYS A 115 4.85 14.68 10.94
N ILE A 116 5.23 15.37 12.02
CA ILE A 116 6.61 15.32 12.54
C ILE A 116 6.99 13.95 13.11
N ASP A 117 6.04 13.22 13.72
CA ASP A 117 6.27 11.84 14.17
C ASP A 117 6.54 10.93 12.97
N CYS A 118 5.78 11.11 11.89
CA CYS A 118 5.96 10.36 10.65
C CYS A 118 7.29 10.65 9.96
N LEU A 119 7.65 11.93 9.81
CA LEU A 119 8.94 12.31 9.22
C LEU A 119 10.10 11.76 10.02
N TRP A 120 9.96 11.71 11.35
CA TRP A 120 10.96 11.13 12.23
C TRP A 120 11.10 9.64 12.00
N GLU A 121 9.98 8.90 11.98
CA GLU A 121 9.97 7.46 11.72
C GLU A 121 10.60 7.14 10.36
N VAL A 122 10.21 7.85 9.28
CA VAL A 122 10.81 7.69 7.95
C VAL A 122 12.31 7.92 7.99
N ALA A 123 12.75 8.98 8.68
CA ALA A 123 14.17 9.31 8.80
C ALA A 123 14.93 8.22 9.55
N THR A 124 14.45 7.79 10.72
CA THR A 124 15.20 6.86 11.59
C THR A 124 15.16 5.43 11.10
N VAL A 125 14.06 4.97 10.52
CA VAL A 125 13.93 3.61 9.98
C VAL A 125 14.79 3.43 8.73
N ASN A 126 14.85 4.44 7.87
CA ASN A 126 15.51 4.34 6.57
C ASN A 126 16.86 5.07 6.48
N ASN A 127 17.35 5.64 7.58
CA ASN A 127 18.48 6.56 7.58
C ASN A 127 18.33 7.68 6.53
N ASN A 128 17.14 8.27 6.44
CA ASN A 128 16.79 9.25 5.42
C ASN A 128 16.95 10.70 5.95
N PRO A 129 18.06 11.40 5.66
CA PRO A 129 18.26 12.76 6.12
C PRO A 129 17.35 13.78 5.40
N ALA A 130 16.75 13.43 4.25
CA ALA A 130 15.78 14.30 3.58
C ALA A 130 14.50 14.44 4.42
N ALA A 131 14.04 13.35 5.04
CA ALA A 131 12.90 13.37 5.95
C ALA A 131 13.16 14.26 7.18
N CYS A 132 14.39 14.23 7.75
CA CYS A 132 14.77 15.18 8.80
C CYS A 132 14.68 16.64 8.33
N ARG A 133 15.14 16.93 7.10
CA ARG A 133 15.09 18.29 6.53
C ARG A 133 13.67 18.78 6.29
N GLU A 134 12.74 17.88 5.97
CA GLU A 134 11.33 18.24 5.76
C GLU A 134 10.61 18.66 7.06
N MET A 135 11.15 18.32 8.24
CA MET A 135 10.62 18.82 9.51
C MET A 135 10.69 20.35 9.61
N GLY A 136 11.70 20.95 8.96
CA GLY A 136 11.94 22.40 8.98
C GLY A 136 12.10 22.93 10.40
N THR A 137 11.34 23.98 10.73
CA THR A 137 11.33 24.61 12.06
C THR A 137 10.39 23.93 13.05
N SER A 138 9.67 22.89 12.62
CA SER A 138 8.75 22.14 13.48
C SER A 138 9.54 21.42 14.58
N LYS A 139 9.05 21.52 15.82
CA LYS A 139 9.60 20.78 16.95
C LYS A 139 8.50 20.34 17.90
N ILE A 140 8.62 19.13 18.43
CA ILE A 140 7.77 18.60 19.49
C ILE A 140 8.62 17.89 20.54
N SER A 141 8.10 17.79 21.76
CA SER A 141 8.74 17.02 22.82
C SER A 141 7.80 15.90 23.25
N ARG A 142 8.28 14.65 23.20
CA ARG A 142 7.56 13.48 23.72
C ARG A 142 8.26 12.99 24.98
N MET A 143 7.49 12.62 26.00
CA MET A 143 7.98 12.25 27.34
C MET A 143 9.10 11.19 27.36
N PHE A 144 9.18 10.32 26.35
CA PHE A 144 10.19 9.24 26.28
C PHE A 144 11.17 9.34 25.10
N ILE A 145 10.89 10.19 24.10
CA ILE A 145 11.74 10.33 22.90
C ILE A 145 12.63 11.57 23.02
N GLY A 146 12.26 12.52 23.88
CA GLY A 146 12.91 13.83 23.98
C GLY A 146 12.40 14.79 22.91
N GLU A 147 13.23 15.77 22.56
CA GLU A 147 12.92 16.74 21.51
C GLU A 147 13.10 16.09 20.12
N MET A 148 12.03 16.14 19.34
CA MET A 148 12.02 15.80 17.93
C MET A 148 12.06 17.09 17.13
N SER A 149 13.22 17.39 16.55
CA SER A 149 13.46 18.53 15.67
C SER A 149 14.38 18.13 14.51
N GLN A 150 14.46 18.95 13.46
CA GLN A 150 15.37 18.70 12.33
C GLN A 150 16.81 18.47 12.80
N GLN A 151 17.28 19.24 13.78
CA GLN A 151 18.65 19.15 14.29
C GLN A 151 18.88 17.85 15.06
N THR A 152 17.99 17.51 16.00
CA THR A 152 18.12 16.27 16.77
C THR A 152 17.98 15.03 15.88
N CYS A 153 17.15 15.10 14.84
CA CYS A 153 17.02 14.04 13.83
C CYS A 153 18.33 13.81 13.07
N LEU A 154 18.93 14.88 12.52
CA LEU A 154 20.21 14.77 11.79
C LEU A 154 21.36 14.31 12.68
N GLN A 155 21.41 14.77 13.93
CA GLN A 155 22.38 14.29 14.92
C GLN A 155 22.22 12.80 15.19
N ARG A 156 20.99 12.30 15.32
CA ARG A 156 20.71 10.87 15.56
C ARG A 156 21.16 10.00 14.39
N LEU A 157 20.95 10.45 13.15
CA LEU A 157 21.44 9.76 11.95
C LEU A 157 22.98 9.75 11.88
N ALA A 158 23.63 10.86 12.25
CA ALA A 158 25.09 10.95 12.28
C ALA A 158 25.71 10.08 13.39
N GLY A 159 24.99 9.86 14.49
CA GLY A 159 25.43 9.05 15.63
C GLY A 159 25.27 7.54 15.47
N GLY A 160 24.77 7.06 14.32
CA GLY A 160 24.65 5.62 14.03
C GLY A 160 23.62 4.86 14.88
N GLN A 161 22.77 5.56 15.65
CA GLN A 161 21.68 4.91 16.36
C GLN A 161 20.53 4.62 15.40
N ALA A 162 20.68 3.50 14.67
CA ALA A 162 19.55 2.72 14.17
C ALA A 162 18.72 2.27 15.38
N GLY A 163 17.83 3.14 15.83
CA GLY A 163 16.89 2.87 16.91
C GLY A 163 15.87 1.87 16.41
N GLY A 164 16.21 0.57 16.50
CA GLY A 164 15.28 -0.52 16.32
C GLY A 164 14.15 -0.39 17.32
N SER A 165 12.96 -0.10 16.81
CA SER A 165 11.69 -0.35 17.47
C SER A 165 11.30 -1.80 17.16
N THR A 166 11.14 -2.64 18.20
CA THR A 166 10.07 -3.66 18.37
C THR A 166 10.36 -4.61 19.55
N PRO A 167 9.35 -5.30 20.10
CA PRO A 167 7.90 -5.20 19.88
C PRO A 167 7.16 -4.42 20.97
#